data_AF-A0A511MCD4-F1
#
_entry.id   AF-A0A511MCD4-F1
#
_cell.length_a   1.000
_cell.length_b   1.000
_cell.length_c   1.000
_cell.angle_alpha   90.00
_cell.angle_beta   90.00
_cell.angle_gamma   90.00
#
_symmetry.space_group_name_H-M   'P 1'
#
loop_
_entity.id
_entity.type
_entity.pdbx_description
1 polymer ?
#
loop_
_entity_poly.entity_id
_entity_poly.type
_entity_poly.pdbx_seq_one_letter_code
_entity_poly.pdbx_strand_id
1 'polypeptide(L)' 'MANNLYIVQEYDDNGMAFDESLADTEYFDDADFGGDAEPAALAAWEAATARGGAWKLLKVG' A
#
# COMPACT_ATOMS: atom_id res chain seq x y z
N MET A 1 -6.25 2.95 -20.77
CA MET A 1 -6.08 3.63 -19.47
C MET A 1 -4.96 2.90 -18.77
N ALA A 2 -3.97 3.60 -18.21
CA ALA A 2 -2.97 2.94 -17.37
C ALA A 2 -3.70 2.51 -16.10
N ASN A 3 -3.62 1.23 -15.75
CA ASN A 3 -4.22 0.70 -14.54
C ASN A 3 -3.17 0.79 -13.44
N ASN A 4 -3.26 1.76 -12.53
CA ASN A 4 -2.33 1.82 -11.42
C ASN A 4 -2.80 0.89 -10.31
N LEU A 5 -1.86 0.17 -9.73
CA LEU A 5 -2.01 -0.58 -8.50
C LEU A 5 -1.17 0.10 -7.43
N TYR A 6 -1.80 0.45 -6.31
CA TYR A 6 -1.13 0.95 -5.13
C TYR A 6 -1.04 -0.16 -4.08
N ILE A 7 0.11 -0.26 -3.41
CA ILE A 7 0.39 -1.28 -2.42
C ILE A 7 0.84 -0.59 -1.13
N VAL A 8 0.16 -0.85 -0.02
CA VAL A 8 0.56 -0.43 1.32
C VAL A 8 1.16 -1.64 2.01
N GLN A 9 2.45 -1.57 2.34
CA GLN A 9 3.19 -2.71 2.87
C GLN A 9 4.20 -2.30 3.95
N GLU A 10 4.34 -3.12 4.97
CA GLU A 10 5.34 -2.96 6.02
C GLU A 10 6.70 -3.51 5.57
N TYR A 11 7.77 -2.85 6.01
CA TYR A 11 9.16 -3.17 5.73
C TYR A 11 9.95 -3.31 7.02
N ASP A 12 10.93 -4.19 7.02
CA ASP A 12 11.90 -4.30 8.09
C ASP A 12 12.98 -3.21 7.99
N ASP A 13 13.85 -3.14 9.01
CA ASP A 13 14.96 -2.19 9.06
C ASP A 13 15.99 -2.38 7.94
N ASN A 14 15.98 -3.54 7.26
CA ASN A 14 16.83 -3.83 6.11
C ASN A 14 16.19 -3.39 4.79
N GLY A 15 14.97 -2.83 4.84
CA GLY A 15 14.21 -2.45 3.66
C GLY A 15 13.65 -3.64 2.88
N MET A 16 13.55 -4.81 3.51
CA MET A 16 12.84 -5.97 2.97
C MET A 16 11.38 -5.86 3.35
N ALA A 17 10.49 -6.16 2.40
CA ALA A 17 9.09 -6.31 2.72
C ALA A 17 8.94 -7.41 3.77
N PHE A 18 8.16 -7.14 4.81
CA PHE A 18 7.64 -8.20 5.65
C PHE A 18 6.86 -9.18 4.75
N ASP A 19 7.13 -10.48 4.89
CA ASP A 19 6.60 -11.56 4.05
C ASP A 19 5.10 -11.34 3.74
N GLU A 20 4.67 -11.53 2.48
CA GLU A 20 3.29 -11.27 2.01
C GLU A 20 2.22 -12.07 2.77
N SER A 21 2.63 -13.06 3.57
CA SER A 21 1.77 -13.77 4.52
C SER A 21 1.41 -12.97 5.79
N LEU A 22 2.06 -11.81 6.02
CA LEU A 22 1.75 -10.90 7.11
C LEU A 22 0.53 -10.05 6.74
N ALA A 23 -0.49 -10.17 7.59
CA ALA A 23 -1.89 -9.87 7.34
C ALA A 23 -2.24 -8.42 6.99
N ASP A 24 -1.27 -7.51 6.91
CA ASP A 24 -1.51 -6.07 6.83
C ASP A 24 -1.05 -5.43 5.49
N THR A 25 -0.64 -6.24 4.50
CA THR A 25 -0.43 -5.70 3.13
C THR A 25 -1.79 -5.44 2.47
N GLU A 26 -2.02 -4.19 2.05
CA GLU A 26 -3.27 -3.78 1.40
C GLU A 26 -3.03 -3.33 -0.05
N TYR A 27 -3.94 -3.69 -0.95
CA TYR A 27 -3.86 -3.45 -2.39
C TYR A 27 -5.03 -2.58 -2.86
N PHE A 28 -4.74 -1.57 -3.67
CA PHE A 28 -5.73 -0.61 -4.18
C PHE A 28 -5.55 -0.47 -5.69
N ASP A 29 -6.46 -1.05 -6.46
CA ASP A 29 -6.45 -1.00 -7.93
C ASP A 29 -7.38 0.12 -8.42
N ASP A 30 -6.91 0.96 -9.37
CA ASP A 30 -7.75 1.98 -10.00
C ASP A 30 -9.08 1.41 -10.53
N ALA A 31 -9.08 0.17 -11.03
CA ALA A 31 -10.29 -0.51 -11.49
C ALA A 31 -11.35 -0.70 -10.39
N ASP A 32 -10.90 -0.96 -9.15
CA ASP A 32 -11.78 -1.17 -8.00
C ASP A 32 -12.26 0.16 -7.38
N PHE A 33 -11.51 1.24 -7.60
CA PHE A 33 -11.78 2.57 -7.03
C PHE A 33 -12.32 3.58 -8.05
N GLY A 34 -12.80 3.13 -9.21
CA GLY A 34 -13.47 3.99 -10.18
C GLY A 34 -12.53 4.92 -10.96
N GLY A 35 -11.26 4.55 -11.08
CA GLY A 35 -10.24 5.21 -11.89
C GLY A 35 -9.21 6.02 -11.10
N ASP A 36 -9.32 6.08 -9.77
CA ASP A 36 -8.31 6.71 -8.90
C ASP A 36 -8.30 6.06 -7.52
N ALA A 37 -7.39 5.10 -7.31
CA ALA A 37 -7.19 4.43 -6.03
C ALA A 37 -6.27 5.22 -5.08
N GLU A 38 -5.63 6.30 -5.55
CA GLU A 38 -4.60 7.03 -4.79
C GLU A 38 -5.11 7.57 -3.45
N PRO A 39 -6.31 8.20 -3.36
CA PRO A 39 -6.81 8.71 -2.08
C PRO A 39 -7.07 7.59 -1.07
N ALA A 40 -7.55 6.43 -1.53
CA ALA A 40 -7.82 5.29 -0.66
C ALA A 40 -6.52 4.67 -0.15
N ALA A 41 -5.52 4.51 -1.03
CA ALA A 41 -4.21 3.97 -0.67
C ALA A 41 -3.45 4.91 0.29
N LEU A 42 -3.56 6.22 0.09
CA LEU A 42 -2.95 7.22 0.98
C LEU A 42 -3.56 7.15 2.38
N ALA A 43 -4.89 7.07 2.49
CA ALA A 43 -5.58 6.96 3.78
C ALA A 43 -5.18 5.67 4.54
N ALA A 44 -5.05 4.56 3.81
CA ALA A 44 -4.59 3.29 4.41
C ALA A 44 -3.14 3.38 4.89
N TRP A 45 -2.24 3.99 4.12
CA TRP A 45 -0.84 4.20 4.51
C TRP A 45 -0.71 5.12 5.73
N GLU A 46 -1.48 6.21 5.81
CA GLU A 46 -1.52 7.08 6.99
C GLU A 46 -2.01 6.32 8.23
N ALA A 47 -3.05 5.50 8.08
CA ALA A 47 -3.55 4.66 9.16
C ALA A 47 -2.54 3.58 9.60
N ALA A 48 -1.75 3.04 8.67
CA ALA A 48 -0.73 2.04 8.96
C ALA A 48 0.48 2.66 9.68
N THR A 49 1.00 3.78 9.17
CA THR A 49 2.11 4.52 9.80
C THR A 49 1.77 5.02 11.21
N ALA A 50 0.52 5.39 11.47
CA ALA A 50 0.06 5.78 12.80
C ALA A 50 0.10 4.63 13.85
N ARG A 51 0.09 3.36 13.41
CA ARG A 51 0.20 2.18 14.29
C ARG A 51 1.64 1.88 14.72
N GLY A 52 2.63 2.53 14.09
CA GLY A 52 4.05 2.22 14.24
C GLY A 52 4.54 1.21 13.19
N GLY A 53 5.87 1.07 13.06
CA GLY A 53 6.50 0.28 12.00
C GLY A 53 6.94 1.12 10.79
N ALA A 54 7.65 0.51 9.85
CA ALA A 54 8.14 1.17 8.65
C ALA A 54 7.26 0.79 7.45
N TRP A 55 6.33 1.67 7.08
CA TRP A 55 5.36 1.42 6.00
C TRP A 55 5.71 2.19 4.74
N LYS A 56 5.50 1.57 3.58
CA LYS A 56 5.63 2.22 2.28
C LYS A 56 4.33 2.14 1.50
N LEU A 57 4.06 3.22 0.77
CA LEU A 57 3.06 3.28 -0.29
C LEU A 57 3.80 3.15 -1.63
N LEU A 58 3.56 2.04 -2.34
CA LEU A 58 4.13 1.77 -3.65
C LEU A 58 3.08 2.03 -4.73
N LYS A 59 3.51 2.52 -5.89
CA LYS A 59 2.68 2.66 -7.09
C LYS A 59 3.27 1.79 -8.20
N VAL A 60 2.44 0.96 -8.81
CA VAL A 60 2.78 0.04 -9.90
C VAL A 60 1.88 0.36 -11.09
N GLY A 61 2.43 0.69 -12.25
CA GLY A 61 1.69 1.10 -13.44
C GLY A 61 2.55 1.22 -14.68
#